data_AF-A0A819Q4K3-F1
#
_entry.id   AF-A0A819Q4K3-F1
#
_cell.length_a   1.000
_cell.length_b   1.000
_cell.length_c   1.000
_cell.angle_alpha   90.00
_cell.angle_beta   90.00
_cell.angle_gamma   90.00
#
_symmetry.space_group_name_H-M   'P 1'
#
loop_
_entity.id
_entity.type
_entity.pdbx_description
1 polymer ?
#
loop_
_entity_poly.entity_id
_entity_poly.type
_entity_poly.pdbx_seq_one_letter_code
_entity_poly.pdbx_strand_id
1 'polypeptide(L)'
;MSIEKNDEDLFTLVWLGDSCGETQFGMKKFINKFTNLNALKEYIIDKPNSSIIVIISDSIPFDGTSFVDSPQICAVYNEKLVCLYSLSEMFSTADKYLKNQQEETKKTSDQSCISKILSIARKYWFLVGLAFSICMAYIFPNLGKTGGYIRSEWTVKYGCVILVFFLSGLSLRTRQLAKEILHIRFHILIQIYSLIVIPVLVYYLTLFLSNTSMNKTLLFGMIIMASTSTTISSNVIMTKNALGNEYAALLNAILGNILGIFLSPAMILFFMKNSMFDYLSNTNNEKQKLDYGHVIKNLTLTVLLPLFIGQIIHLLWAKKIMDIREKFHFSELSSLALLTLVWSVFCTCFSTGSFKTIGTQDLIILMLIDLVIYLFFSSFIFILTRLPIPYWQFSEKDSIAIMFCSASKTLAMGISVINALYGNTNQALTGLLSLPLIMYHAEQLIIGAIQVVLLKNWIKNKLKDNTNIQSTNENEVKTDELEIINVEP
;
A
#
# COMPACT_ATOMS: atom_id res chain seq x y z
N MET A 1 29.33 33.33 13.50
CA MET A 1 28.02 32.73 13.82
C MET A 1 27.13 32.88 12.59
N SER A 2 27.34 31.97 11.64
CA SER A 2 26.60 31.81 10.40
C SER A 2 25.52 30.77 10.63
N ILE A 3 24.26 31.14 10.39
CA ILE A 3 23.18 30.17 10.25
C ILE A 3 22.98 30.03 8.74
N GLU A 4 23.63 29.02 8.18
CA GLU A 4 23.29 28.49 6.85
C GLU A 4 21.85 27.99 6.88
N LYS A 5 21.03 28.48 5.96
CA LYS A 5 19.68 27.99 5.74
C LYS A 5 19.63 27.43 4.33
N ASN A 6 19.57 26.11 4.27
CA ASN A 6 19.58 25.24 3.10
C ASN A 6 18.56 25.64 2.02
N ASP A 7 19.04 25.60 0.78
CA ASP A 7 18.28 25.50 -0.47
C ASP A 7 17.63 24.11 -0.58
N GLU A 8 16.31 24.05 -0.70
CA GLU A 8 15.59 22.91 -1.31
C GLU A 8 14.13 23.29 -1.63
N ASP A 9 13.96 24.28 -2.52
CA ASP A 9 12.74 24.49 -3.31
C ASP A 9 13.19 24.95 -4.70
N LEU A 10 13.58 23.99 -5.55
CA LEU A 10 14.03 24.27 -6.92
C LEU A 10 12.85 24.73 -7.78
N PHE A 11 12.65 26.05 -7.85
CA PHE A 11 11.80 26.68 -8.86
C PHE A 11 12.38 26.36 -10.25
N THR A 12 11.60 25.66 -11.08
CA THR A 12 12.02 25.33 -12.44
C THR A 12 11.46 26.40 -13.38
N LEU A 13 12.34 27.29 -13.87
CA LEU A 13 11.99 28.35 -14.81
C LEU A 13 12.08 27.80 -16.25
N VAL A 14 10.98 27.84 -17.00
CA VAL A 14 10.92 27.40 -18.40
C VAL A 14 10.68 28.62 -19.29
N TRP A 15 11.61 28.87 -20.21
CA TRP A 15 11.56 30.00 -21.14
C TRP A 15 11.25 29.52 -22.57
N LEU A 16 10.25 30.15 -23.20
CA LEU A 16 9.94 30.02 -24.62
C LEU A 16 10.11 31.40 -25.25
N GLY A 17 11.14 31.61 -26.06
CA GLY A 17 11.34 32.86 -26.81
C GLY A 17 12.58 32.86 -27.70
N ASP A 18 12.73 33.87 -28.55
CA ASP A 18 13.82 33.94 -29.54
C ASP A 18 15.00 34.79 -29.05
N SER A 19 16.18 34.51 -29.61
CA SER A 19 17.52 34.98 -29.21
C SER A 19 17.65 36.45 -28.78
N CYS A 20 18.11 36.71 -27.54
CA CYS A 20 19.24 37.62 -27.21
C CYS A 20 19.35 37.86 -25.69
N GLY A 21 20.60 38.05 -25.23
CA GLY A 21 20.90 38.83 -24.03
C GLY A 21 21.18 38.03 -22.76
N GLU A 22 22.45 37.98 -22.39
CA GLU A 22 22.90 37.67 -21.02
C GLU A 22 22.34 38.71 -20.05
N THR A 23 21.71 38.26 -18.97
CA THR A 23 21.71 39.02 -17.70
C THR A 23 21.83 38.06 -16.52
N GLN A 24 22.71 38.46 -15.62
CA GLN A 24 23.06 37.84 -14.34
C GLN A 24 21.81 37.58 -13.51
N PHE A 25 21.58 36.35 -13.03
CA PHE A 25 21.04 36.01 -11.71
C PHE A 25 20.93 34.48 -11.63
N GLY A 26 21.41 33.89 -10.53
CA GLY A 26 21.66 32.46 -10.34
C GLY A 26 20.44 31.53 -10.38
N MET A 27 19.77 31.42 -11.52
CA MET A 27 18.84 30.35 -11.86
C MET A 27 19.51 29.38 -12.85
N LYS A 28 19.53 28.07 -12.57
CA LYS A 28 19.95 27.05 -13.55
C LYS A 28 18.97 27.11 -14.73
N LYS A 29 19.39 27.75 -15.81
CA LYS A 29 18.61 27.93 -17.04
C LYS A 29 18.50 26.58 -17.75
N PHE A 30 17.34 25.93 -17.67
CA PHE A 30 17.03 24.74 -18.48
C PHE A 30 16.14 25.16 -19.66
N ILE A 31 16.73 25.28 -20.84
CA ILE A 31 16.02 25.71 -22.05
C ILE A 31 15.53 24.47 -22.79
N ASN A 32 14.28 24.06 -22.55
CA ASN A 32 13.58 23.17 -23.48
C ASN A 32 12.71 24.02 -24.40
N LYS A 33 12.99 23.98 -25.71
CA LYS A 33 12.14 24.61 -26.73
C LYS A 33 10.95 23.69 -27.01
N PHE A 34 9.74 24.19 -26.82
CA PHE A 34 8.49 23.52 -27.22
C PHE A 34 7.87 24.32 -28.36
N THR A 35 7.46 23.64 -29.43
CA THR A 35 6.89 24.29 -30.63
C THR A 35 5.37 24.46 -30.55
N ASN A 36 4.70 23.83 -29.57
CA ASN A 36 3.25 23.85 -29.43
C ASN A 36 2.78 23.66 -27.96
N LEU A 37 1.62 24.23 -27.63
CA LEU A 37 1.03 24.23 -26.28
C LEU A 37 0.72 22.80 -25.77
N ASN A 38 0.44 21.86 -26.68
CA ASN A 38 0.13 20.48 -26.33
C ASN A 38 1.37 19.72 -25.83
N ALA A 39 2.56 19.96 -26.40
CA ALA A 39 3.80 19.36 -25.89
C ALA A 39 4.18 19.91 -24.51
N LEU A 40 3.87 21.18 -24.25
CA LEU A 40 4.05 21.78 -22.92
C LEU A 40 3.08 21.15 -21.90
N LYS A 41 1.81 20.95 -22.26
CA LYS A 41 0.83 20.26 -21.40
C LYS A 41 1.28 18.83 -21.07
N GLU A 42 1.76 18.07 -22.04
CA GLU A 42 2.30 16.72 -21.81
C GLU A 42 3.53 16.73 -20.88
N TYR A 43 4.43 17.70 -21.05
CA TYR A 43 5.60 17.86 -20.18
C TYR A 43 5.23 18.19 -18.73
N ILE A 44 4.23 19.05 -18.51
CA ILE A 44 3.74 19.43 -17.17
C ILE A 44 3.08 18.22 -16.48
N ILE A 45 2.30 17.42 -17.21
CA ILE A 45 1.63 16.23 -16.69
C ILE A 45 2.64 15.17 -16.21
N ASP A 46 3.81 15.08 -16.85
CA ASP A 46 4.86 14.13 -16.50
C ASP A 46 5.66 14.52 -15.24
N LYS A 47 5.51 15.77 -14.75
CA LYS A 47 6.22 16.29 -13.56
C LYS A 47 5.28 16.92 -12.52
N PRO A 48 4.48 16.11 -11.80
CA PRO A 48 3.45 16.59 -10.88
C PRO A 48 3.97 17.25 -9.58
N ASN A 49 5.27 17.14 -9.27
CA ASN A 49 5.85 17.64 -8.02
C ASN A 49 6.75 18.89 -8.18
N SER A 50 6.78 19.52 -9.35
CA SER A 50 7.60 20.72 -9.60
C SER A 50 6.74 21.99 -9.67
N SER A 51 7.18 23.04 -8.99
CA SER A 51 6.69 24.41 -9.19
C SER A 51 7.24 24.94 -10.53
N ILE A 52 6.40 25.03 -11.56
CA ILE A 52 6.81 25.41 -12.93
C ILE A 52 6.35 26.84 -13.23
N ILE A 53 7.31 27.70 -13.60
CA ILE A 53 7.05 29.03 -14.14
C ILE A 53 7.30 28.98 -15.65
N VAL A 54 6.30 29.33 -16.46
CA VAL A 54 6.33 29.31 -17.92
C VAL A 54 6.29 30.74 -18.46
N ILE A 55 7.34 31.18 -19.15
CA ILE A 55 7.35 32.47 -19.85
C ILE A 55 7.02 32.21 -21.32
N ILE A 56 5.93 32.79 -21.82
CA ILE A 56 5.49 32.68 -23.23
C ILE A 56 5.91 33.96 -23.95
N SER A 57 6.86 33.85 -24.88
CA SER A 57 7.23 34.92 -25.82
C SER A 57 6.16 35.14 -26.90
N ASP A 58 6.17 36.35 -27.45
CA ASP A 58 5.22 37.09 -28.29
C ASP A 58 4.62 36.43 -29.55
N SER A 59 4.61 35.10 -29.69
CA SER A 59 4.22 34.45 -30.96
C SER A 59 3.37 33.19 -30.86
N ILE A 60 2.79 32.87 -29.69
CA ILE A 60 1.89 31.70 -29.57
C ILE A 60 0.43 32.17 -29.48
N PRO A 61 -0.43 31.88 -30.47
CA PRO A 61 -1.84 32.22 -30.40
C PRO A 61 -2.51 31.42 -29.27
N PHE A 62 -3.14 32.13 -28.34
CA PHE A 62 -3.99 31.56 -27.31
C PHE A 62 -5.42 31.53 -27.86
N ASP A 63 -6.07 30.36 -27.85
CA ASP A 63 -7.46 30.24 -28.30
C ASP A 63 -8.36 31.18 -27.49
N GLY A 64 -8.86 32.23 -28.14
CA GLY A 64 -9.93 33.10 -27.62
C GLY A 64 -9.59 34.56 -27.36
N THR A 65 -8.35 35.04 -27.57
CA THR A 65 -8.04 36.48 -27.42
C THR A 65 -7.16 37.00 -28.56
N SER A 66 -7.59 38.11 -29.16
CA SER A 66 -6.84 38.87 -30.16
C SER A 66 -5.47 39.29 -29.63
N PHE A 67 -4.47 39.31 -30.53
CA PHE A 67 -3.09 39.77 -30.34
C PHE A 67 -2.91 40.74 -29.17
N VAL A 68 -2.10 40.33 -28.19
CA VAL A 68 -1.66 41.19 -27.09
C VAL A 68 -0.18 41.48 -27.34
N ASP A 69 0.14 42.74 -27.63
CA ASP A 69 1.49 43.24 -27.99
C ASP A 69 2.47 43.27 -26.78
N SER A 70 2.39 42.32 -25.85
CA SER A 70 3.29 42.31 -24.68
C SER A 70 3.58 40.89 -24.16
N PRO A 71 4.82 40.60 -23.72
CA PRO A 71 5.21 39.28 -23.22
C PRO A 71 4.42 38.89 -21.97
N GLN A 72 3.83 37.69 -21.98
CA GLN A 72 3.00 37.17 -20.89
C GLN A 72 3.75 36.11 -20.07
N ILE A 73 3.67 36.22 -18.73
CA ILE A 73 4.26 35.25 -17.80
C ILE A 73 3.13 34.41 -17.20
N CYS A 74 3.18 33.10 -17.40
CA CYS A 74 2.21 32.15 -16.87
C CYS A 74 2.85 31.30 -15.77
N ALA A 75 2.22 31.17 -14.61
CA ALA A 75 2.65 30.24 -13.57
C ALA A 75 1.67 29.07 -13.45
N VAL A 76 2.18 27.86 -13.26
CA VAL A 76 1.36 26.67 -13.00
C VAL A 76 1.54 26.26 -11.55
N TYR A 77 0.44 26.31 -10.79
CA TYR A 77 0.42 25.89 -9.39
C TYR A 77 -0.89 25.16 -9.09
N ASN A 78 -0.81 23.95 -8.53
CA ASN A 78 -1.97 23.07 -8.27
C ASN A 78 -2.91 22.90 -9.48
N GLU A 79 -2.36 22.49 -10.62
CA GLU A 79 -3.11 22.21 -11.87
C GLU A 79 -3.87 23.41 -12.48
N LYS A 80 -3.72 24.62 -11.91
CA LYS A 80 -4.31 25.85 -12.46
C LYS A 80 -3.24 26.72 -13.09
N LEU A 81 -3.48 27.08 -14.35
CA LEU A 81 -2.69 28.09 -15.07
C LEU A 81 -3.17 29.48 -14.61
N VAL A 82 -2.27 30.29 -14.07
CA VAL A 82 -2.55 31.69 -13.71
C VAL A 82 -1.73 32.58 -14.64
N CYS A 83 -2.41 33.42 -15.42
CA CYS A 83 -1.77 34.41 -16.30
C CYS A 83 -1.45 35.67 -15.47
N LEU A 84 -0.18 36.07 -15.44
CA LEU A 84 0.28 37.23 -14.69
C LEU A 84 0.73 38.31 -15.69
N TYR A 85 0.05 39.46 -15.66
CA TYR A 85 0.20 40.51 -16.67
C TYR A 85 1.39 41.44 -16.44
N SER A 86 2.17 41.27 -15.37
CA SER A 86 3.50 41.89 -15.22
C SER A 86 4.37 41.20 -14.14
N LEU A 87 5.69 41.35 -14.29
CA LEU A 87 6.71 40.77 -13.40
C LEU A 87 6.62 41.35 -11.96
N SER A 88 6.19 42.60 -11.82
CA SER A 88 5.92 43.26 -10.52
C SER A 88 4.63 42.75 -9.85
N GLU A 89 3.57 42.50 -10.64
CA GLU A 89 2.33 41.88 -10.14
C GLU A 89 2.56 40.42 -9.72
N MET A 90 3.47 39.69 -10.38
CA MET A 90 3.86 38.34 -9.96
C MET A 90 4.44 38.35 -8.56
N PHE A 91 5.45 39.19 -8.28
CA PHE A 91 6.07 39.25 -6.96
C PHE A 91 5.08 39.70 -5.89
N SER A 92 4.27 40.72 -6.19
CA SER A 92 3.23 41.19 -5.27
C SER A 92 2.21 40.10 -4.95
N THR A 93 1.74 39.37 -5.97
CA THR A 93 0.71 38.33 -5.79
C THR A 93 1.30 37.09 -5.12
N ALA A 94 2.52 36.68 -5.50
CA ALA A 94 3.24 35.58 -4.88
C ALA A 94 3.55 35.88 -3.40
N ASP A 95 4.03 37.07 -3.07
CA ASP A 95 4.27 37.48 -1.68
C ASP A 95 2.98 37.57 -0.87
N LYS A 96 1.88 38.07 -1.47
CA LYS A 96 0.58 38.13 -0.82
C LYS A 96 0.02 36.72 -0.58
N TYR A 97 0.24 35.80 -1.50
CA TYR A 97 -0.19 34.40 -1.36
C TYR A 97 0.69 33.63 -0.38
N LEU A 98 2.00 33.84 -0.39
CA LEU A 98 2.95 33.27 0.58
C LEU A 98 2.67 33.80 1.99
N LYS A 99 2.33 35.09 2.13
CA LYS A 99 1.85 35.66 3.41
C LYS A 99 0.52 35.05 3.85
N ASN A 100 -0.45 34.89 2.94
CA ASN A 100 -1.72 34.22 3.25
C ASN A 100 -1.50 32.75 3.67
N GLN A 101 -0.55 32.05 3.05
CA GLN A 101 -0.15 30.69 3.42
C GLN A 101 0.58 30.66 4.78
N GLN A 102 1.43 31.64 5.07
CA GLN A 102 2.08 31.78 6.39
C GLN A 102 1.08 32.13 7.50
N GLU A 103 0.02 32.87 7.19
CA GLU A 103 -1.09 33.15 8.10
C GLU A 103 -2.05 31.96 8.26
N GLU A 104 -2.29 31.17 7.21
CA GLU A 104 -3.00 29.89 7.30
C GLU A 104 -2.21 28.87 8.12
N THR A 105 -0.89 28.79 7.95
CA THR A 105 -0.03 27.90 8.76
C THR A 105 0.07 28.36 10.22
N LYS A 106 0.09 29.67 10.51
CA LYS A 106 -0.06 30.20 11.87
C LYS A 106 -1.44 29.93 12.47
N LYS A 107 -2.54 30.06 11.70
CA LYS A 107 -3.88 29.65 12.15
C LYS A 107 -3.98 28.14 12.41
N THR A 108 -3.19 27.31 11.72
CA THR A 108 -3.10 25.87 12.04
C THR A 108 -2.24 25.55 13.27
N SER A 109 -1.43 26.47 13.81
CA SER A 109 -0.71 26.22 15.07
C SER A 109 -1.61 26.36 16.31
N ASP A 110 -2.67 27.18 16.20
CA ASP A 110 -3.76 27.32 17.20
C ASP A 110 -4.87 26.26 17.05
N GLN A 111 -4.57 25.15 16.36
CA GLN A 111 -5.47 24.02 16.28
C GLN A 111 -5.60 23.32 17.64
N SER A 112 -6.81 23.42 18.21
CA SER A 112 -7.29 22.64 19.37
C SER A 112 -6.80 21.20 19.31
N CYS A 113 -6.45 20.63 20.46
CA CYS A 113 -5.99 19.24 20.56
C CYS A 113 -6.93 18.25 19.85
N ILE A 114 -8.22 18.59 19.77
CA ILE A 114 -9.27 17.84 19.06
C ILE A 114 -9.01 17.79 17.55
N SER A 115 -8.64 18.88 16.88
CA SER A 115 -8.41 18.87 15.43
C SER A 115 -7.15 18.11 15.05
N LYS A 116 -6.13 18.12 15.92
CA LYS A 116 -4.93 17.27 15.76
C LYS A 116 -5.29 15.79 15.89
N ILE A 117 -6.05 15.41 16.91
CA ILE A 117 -6.55 14.03 17.08
C ILE A 117 -7.43 13.62 15.88
N LEU A 118 -8.35 14.47 15.43
CA LEU A 118 -9.22 14.18 14.29
C LEU A 118 -8.41 13.98 13.00
N SER A 119 -7.34 14.76 12.81
CA SER A 119 -6.45 14.63 11.65
C SER A 119 -5.67 13.31 11.65
N ILE A 120 -5.22 12.87 12.83
CA ILE A 120 -4.52 11.59 13.02
C ILE A 120 -5.51 10.44 12.84
N ALA A 121 -6.71 10.53 13.42
CA ALA A 121 -7.77 9.54 13.26
C ALA A 121 -8.18 9.38 11.79
N ARG A 122 -8.30 10.48 11.03
CA ARG A 122 -8.55 10.42 9.58
C ARG A 122 -7.41 9.77 8.82
N LYS A 123 -6.16 10.06 9.20
CA LYS A 123 -4.97 9.45 8.59
C LYS A 123 -4.89 7.94 8.84
N TYR A 124 -5.33 7.48 10.00
CA TYR A 124 -5.32 6.07 10.42
C TYR A 124 -6.74 5.51 10.61
N TRP A 125 -7.68 5.91 9.75
CA TRP A 125 -9.11 5.63 9.92
C TRP A 125 -9.41 4.13 9.97
N PHE A 126 -8.64 3.31 9.26
CA PHE A 126 -8.79 1.85 9.28
C PHE A 126 -8.49 1.26 10.67
N LEU A 127 -7.43 1.71 11.33
CA LEU A 127 -7.07 1.23 12.69
C LEU A 127 -8.13 1.66 13.71
N VAL A 128 -8.64 2.89 13.59
CA VAL A 128 -9.74 3.39 14.41
C VAL A 128 -11.01 2.56 14.15
N GLY A 129 -11.31 2.28 12.88
CA GLY A 129 -12.43 1.43 12.48
C GLY A 129 -12.31 -0.01 12.98
N LEU A 130 -11.09 -0.55 13.07
CA LEU A 130 -10.82 -1.87 13.64
C LEU A 130 -11.12 -1.89 15.14
N ALA A 131 -10.59 -0.92 15.89
CA ALA A 131 -10.88 -0.78 17.31
C ALA A 131 -12.39 -0.62 17.56
N PHE A 132 -13.05 0.23 16.79
CA PHE A 132 -14.51 0.42 16.84
C PHE A 132 -15.27 -0.88 16.54
N SER A 133 -14.84 -1.65 15.54
CA SER A 133 -15.43 -2.94 15.19
C SER A 133 -15.32 -3.95 16.33
N ILE A 134 -14.18 -3.99 17.02
CA ILE A 134 -13.98 -4.86 18.19
C ILE A 134 -14.88 -4.43 19.36
N CYS A 135 -14.93 -3.12 19.66
CA CYS A 135 -15.80 -2.59 20.71
C CYS A 135 -17.28 -2.88 20.43
N MET A 136 -17.75 -2.66 19.21
CA MET A 136 -19.13 -2.96 18.82
C MET A 136 -19.45 -4.46 18.89
N ALA A 137 -18.48 -5.32 18.56
CA ALA A 137 -18.63 -6.76 18.70
C ALA A 137 -18.74 -7.21 20.16
N TYR A 138 -18.02 -6.54 21.07
CA TYR A 138 -18.09 -6.82 22.51
C TYR A 138 -19.44 -6.40 23.11
N ILE A 139 -19.97 -5.24 22.73
CA ILE A 139 -21.25 -4.72 23.25
C ILE A 139 -22.45 -5.49 22.67
N PHE A 140 -22.43 -5.79 21.36
CA PHE A 140 -23.55 -6.41 20.66
C PHE A 140 -23.18 -7.71 19.90
N PRO A 141 -22.69 -8.76 20.59
CA PRO A 141 -22.22 -9.98 19.93
C PRO A 141 -23.32 -10.76 19.21
N ASN A 142 -24.58 -10.65 19.67
CA ASN A 142 -25.71 -11.37 19.07
C ASN A 142 -26.13 -10.87 17.69
N LEU A 143 -25.74 -9.64 17.31
CA LEU A 143 -26.06 -9.08 15.99
C LEU A 143 -25.23 -9.72 14.87
N GLY A 144 -23.91 -9.77 15.07
CA GLY A 144 -22.94 -10.18 14.06
C GLY A 144 -22.47 -11.63 14.17
N LYS A 145 -22.93 -12.39 15.18
CA LYS A 145 -22.55 -13.80 15.32
C LYS A 145 -23.12 -14.66 14.21
N THR A 146 -22.42 -15.76 13.98
CA THR A 146 -22.90 -16.88 13.18
C THR A 146 -24.24 -17.36 13.79
N GLY A 147 -25.32 -17.35 13.02
CA GLY A 147 -26.68 -17.69 13.44
C GLY A 147 -27.42 -16.55 14.15
N GLY A 148 -26.83 -15.36 14.19
CA GLY A 148 -27.42 -14.15 14.77
C GLY A 148 -28.51 -13.53 13.88
N TYR A 149 -29.05 -12.39 14.31
CA TYR A 149 -30.16 -11.70 13.64
C TYR A 149 -29.90 -11.41 12.15
N ILE A 150 -28.67 -11.03 11.81
CA ILE A 150 -28.27 -10.66 10.45
C ILE A 150 -27.80 -11.89 9.64
N ARG A 151 -27.78 -13.09 10.24
CA ARG A 151 -27.26 -14.34 9.65
C ARG A 151 -25.90 -14.11 8.98
N SER A 152 -24.92 -13.74 9.79
CA SER A 152 -23.62 -13.25 9.33
C SER A 152 -22.83 -14.25 8.48
N GLU A 153 -23.21 -15.53 8.49
CA GLU A 153 -22.76 -16.54 7.52
C GLU A 153 -22.91 -16.03 6.09
N TRP A 154 -24.11 -15.58 5.74
CA TRP A 154 -24.47 -15.28 4.37
C TRP A 154 -24.17 -13.83 4.04
N THR A 155 -24.58 -12.92 4.93
CA THR A 155 -24.47 -11.47 4.70
C THR A 155 -23.04 -10.96 4.81
N VAL A 156 -22.26 -11.47 5.78
CA VAL A 156 -20.91 -10.98 6.06
C VAL A 156 -19.86 -11.94 5.52
N LYS A 157 -19.84 -13.19 6.00
CA LYS A 157 -18.77 -14.15 5.67
C LYS A 157 -18.74 -14.53 4.20
N TYR A 158 -19.90 -14.67 3.55
CA TYR A 158 -19.96 -14.79 2.08
C TYR A 158 -20.06 -13.42 1.39
N GLY A 159 -21.03 -12.59 1.79
CA GLY A 159 -21.32 -11.32 1.11
C GLY A 159 -20.15 -10.32 1.11
N CYS A 160 -19.54 -10.03 2.27
CA CYS A 160 -18.40 -9.11 2.33
C CYS A 160 -17.16 -9.68 1.64
N VAL A 161 -16.90 -10.99 1.70
CA VAL A 161 -15.80 -11.62 0.97
C VAL A 161 -15.98 -11.45 -0.54
N ILE A 162 -17.16 -11.80 -1.07
CA ILE A 162 -17.49 -11.64 -2.49
C ILE A 162 -17.32 -10.17 -2.90
N LEU A 163 -17.80 -9.24 -2.08
CA LEU A 163 -17.67 -7.80 -2.33
C LEU A 163 -16.20 -7.36 -2.36
N VAL A 164 -15.37 -7.78 -1.40
CA VAL A 164 -13.94 -7.44 -1.34
C VAL A 164 -13.22 -7.91 -2.60
N PHE A 165 -13.42 -9.15 -3.02
CA PHE A 165 -12.75 -9.69 -4.20
C PHE A 165 -13.31 -9.15 -5.52
N PHE A 166 -14.62 -8.88 -5.58
CA PHE A 166 -15.25 -8.20 -6.70
C PHE A 166 -14.70 -6.77 -6.91
N LEU A 167 -14.66 -5.97 -5.84
CA LEU A 167 -14.08 -4.61 -5.87
C LEU A 167 -12.58 -4.64 -6.19
N SER A 168 -11.88 -5.69 -5.75
CA SER A 168 -10.47 -5.90 -6.09
C SER A 168 -10.30 -6.12 -7.59
N GLY A 169 -11.12 -6.97 -8.22
CA GLY A 169 -11.14 -7.16 -9.67
C GLY A 169 -11.49 -5.89 -10.45
N LEU A 170 -12.46 -5.12 -9.99
CA LEU A 170 -12.83 -3.84 -10.61
C LEU A 170 -11.73 -2.77 -10.55
N SER A 171 -10.79 -2.89 -9.61
CA SER A 171 -9.75 -1.88 -9.37
C SER A 171 -8.50 -2.07 -10.25
N LEU A 172 -8.44 -3.09 -11.10
CA LEU A 172 -7.23 -3.49 -11.81
C LEU A 172 -7.03 -2.79 -13.16
N ARG A 173 -6.09 -1.83 -13.20
CA ARG A 173 -5.66 -1.18 -14.45
C ARG A 173 -4.73 -2.09 -15.26
N THR A 174 -5.28 -2.79 -16.24
CA THR A 174 -4.56 -3.75 -17.10
C THR A 174 -3.35 -3.17 -17.84
N ARG A 175 -3.39 -1.91 -18.28
CA ARG A 175 -2.31 -1.31 -19.07
C ARG A 175 -1.02 -1.04 -18.28
N GLN A 176 -1.14 -0.77 -16.98
CA GLN A 176 0.01 -0.51 -16.11
C GLN A 176 0.62 -1.81 -15.59
N LEU A 177 -0.22 -2.82 -15.30
CA LEU A 177 0.22 -4.18 -14.93
C LEU A 177 1.02 -4.86 -16.06
N ALA A 178 0.68 -4.60 -17.32
CA ALA A 178 1.36 -5.21 -18.47
C ALA A 178 2.84 -4.82 -18.61
N LYS A 179 3.25 -3.65 -18.13
CA LYS A 179 4.67 -3.24 -18.16
C LYS A 179 5.48 -3.94 -17.08
N GLU A 180 4.89 -4.14 -15.90
CA GLU A 180 5.57 -4.78 -14.76
C GLU A 180 5.70 -6.30 -14.94
N ILE A 181 4.83 -6.95 -15.71
CA ILE A 181 4.81 -8.42 -15.86
C ILE A 181 6.13 -9.01 -16.39
N LEU A 182 6.96 -8.19 -17.04
CA LEU A 182 8.27 -8.57 -17.57
C LEU A 182 9.31 -8.81 -16.45
N HIS A 183 9.08 -8.29 -15.24
CA HIS A 183 9.96 -8.49 -14.08
C HIS A 183 9.66 -9.81 -13.35
N ILE A 184 9.70 -10.93 -14.08
CA ILE A 184 9.29 -12.27 -13.60
C ILE A 184 10.03 -12.70 -12.32
N ARG A 185 11.34 -12.43 -12.22
CA ARG A 185 12.17 -12.80 -11.06
C ARG A 185 11.66 -12.14 -9.76
N PHE A 186 11.27 -10.87 -9.87
CA PHE A 186 10.72 -10.10 -8.77
C PHE A 186 9.39 -10.68 -8.28
N HIS A 187 8.51 -11.08 -9.20
CA HIS A 187 7.23 -11.69 -8.85
C HIS A 187 7.40 -13.06 -8.20
N ILE A 188 8.20 -13.94 -8.81
CA ILE A 188 8.45 -15.30 -8.29
C ILE A 188 9.01 -15.22 -6.86
N LEU A 189 9.94 -14.31 -6.60
CA LEU A 189 10.54 -14.13 -5.28
C LEU A 189 9.45 -13.86 -4.22
N ILE A 190 8.58 -12.89 -4.47
CA ILE A 190 7.51 -12.52 -3.53
C ILE A 190 6.58 -13.70 -3.30
N GLN A 191 6.19 -14.44 -4.35
CA GLN A 191 5.28 -15.57 -4.22
C GLN A 191 5.91 -16.73 -3.44
N ILE A 192 7.18 -17.06 -3.68
CA ILE A 192 7.90 -18.10 -2.94
C ILE A 192 8.00 -17.73 -1.46
N TYR A 193 8.40 -16.49 -1.15
CA TYR A 193 8.53 -16.08 0.25
C TYR A 193 7.19 -16.03 0.97
N SER A 194 6.18 -15.42 0.34
CA SER A 194 4.85 -15.28 0.91
C SER A 194 4.15 -16.64 1.07
N LEU A 195 4.07 -17.47 0.03
CA LEU A 195 3.22 -18.66 0.03
C LEU A 195 3.92 -19.96 0.38
N ILE A 196 5.26 -19.98 0.44
CA ILE A 196 6.04 -21.20 0.75
C ILE A 196 6.92 -20.98 1.98
N VAL A 197 7.89 -20.06 1.91
CA VAL A 197 8.93 -19.93 2.95
C VAL A 197 8.34 -19.55 4.31
N ILE A 198 7.51 -18.50 4.35
CA ILE A 198 6.87 -18.05 5.60
C ILE A 198 5.99 -19.16 6.21
N PRO A 199 5.04 -19.78 5.48
CA PRO A 199 4.22 -20.84 6.07
C PRO A 199 5.03 -22.06 6.53
N VAL A 200 6.10 -22.46 5.82
CA VAL A 200 6.99 -23.54 6.26
C VAL A 200 7.71 -23.18 7.56
N LEU A 201 8.27 -21.98 7.67
CA LEU A 201 8.96 -21.54 8.87
C LEU A 201 8.02 -21.38 10.07
N VAL A 202 6.82 -20.81 9.84
CA VAL A 202 5.79 -20.71 10.89
C VAL A 202 5.32 -22.10 11.31
N TYR A 203 5.18 -23.05 10.38
CA TYR A 203 4.88 -24.44 10.72
C TYR A 203 5.94 -25.04 11.66
N TYR A 204 7.23 -24.94 11.33
CA TYR A 204 8.29 -25.43 12.24
C TYR A 204 8.30 -24.71 13.59
N LEU A 205 8.03 -23.40 13.60
CA LEU A 205 7.86 -22.64 14.84
C LEU A 205 6.68 -23.19 15.67
N THR A 206 5.56 -23.53 15.03
CA THR A 206 4.41 -24.12 15.73
C THR A 206 4.70 -25.54 16.24
N LEU A 207 5.51 -26.34 15.54
CA LEU A 207 5.99 -27.63 16.05
C LEU A 207 6.81 -27.44 17.32
N PHE A 208 7.72 -26.46 17.33
CA PHE A 208 8.50 -26.13 18.51
C PHE A 208 7.62 -25.66 19.67
N LEU A 209 6.68 -24.74 19.41
CA LEU A 209 5.73 -24.21 20.39
C LEU A 209 4.74 -25.27 20.89
N SER A 210 4.47 -26.32 20.13
CA SER A 210 3.55 -27.40 20.56
C SER A 210 4.05 -28.18 21.77
N ASN A 211 5.35 -28.08 22.07
CA ASN A 211 5.95 -28.64 23.29
C ASN A 211 5.68 -27.77 24.54
N THR A 212 5.11 -26.58 24.35
CA THR A 212 4.72 -25.68 25.44
C THR A 212 3.24 -25.85 25.79
N SER A 213 2.75 -25.12 26.80
CA SER A 213 1.34 -25.12 27.20
C SER A 213 0.41 -24.38 26.24
N MET A 214 0.91 -23.82 25.13
CA MET A 214 0.13 -23.00 24.22
C MET A 214 -0.99 -23.81 23.55
N ASN A 215 -2.17 -23.20 23.44
CA ASN A 215 -3.33 -23.84 22.85
C ASN A 215 -3.06 -24.27 21.39
N LYS A 216 -3.17 -25.58 21.12
CA LYS A 216 -2.92 -26.18 19.80
C LYS A 216 -3.84 -25.67 18.70
N THR A 217 -5.04 -25.20 19.03
CA THR A 217 -5.97 -24.60 18.06
C THR A 217 -5.46 -23.25 17.58
N LEU A 218 -4.85 -22.46 18.46
CA LEU A 218 -4.19 -21.20 18.07
C LEU A 218 -2.96 -21.45 17.20
N LEU A 219 -2.15 -22.46 17.53
CA LEU A 219 -1.03 -22.87 16.68
C LEU A 219 -1.49 -23.24 15.27
N PHE A 220 -2.61 -23.95 15.14
CA PHE A 220 -3.18 -24.24 13.84
C PHE A 220 -3.69 -22.97 13.13
N GLY A 221 -4.33 -22.05 13.86
CA GLY A 221 -4.70 -20.74 13.34
C GLY A 221 -3.51 -19.93 12.82
N MET A 222 -2.32 -20.04 13.44
CA MET A 222 -1.09 -19.41 12.96
C MET A 222 -0.61 -20.03 11.64
N ILE A 223 -0.71 -21.36 11.47
CA ILE A 223 -0.38 -22.03 10.21
C ILE A 223 -1.33 -21.54 9.11
N ILE A 224 -2.63 -21.43 9.38
CA ILE A 224 -3.59 -20.90 8.42
C ILE A 224 -3.21 -19.47 8.05
N MET A 225 -2.96 -18.62 9.05
CA MET A 225 -2.54 -17.22 8.86
C MET A 225 -1.31 -17.13 7.96
N ALA A 226 -0.25 -17.86 8.27
CA ALA A 226 0.99 -17.83 7.51
C ALA A 226 0.83 -18.40 6.10
N SER A 227 -0.13 -19.32 5.90
CA SER A 227 -0.42 -19.92 4.60
C SER A 227 -1.24 -19.02 3.69
N THR A 228 -1.83 -17.93 4.20
CA THR A 228 -2.59 -16.99 3.37
C THR A 228 -1.71 -16.18 2.42
N SER A 229 -2.33 -15.66 1.37
CA SER A 229 -1.71 -14.75 0.41
C SER A 229 -1.57 -13.33 0.97
N THR A 230 -1.04 -12.42 0.15
CA THR A 230 -0.74 -11.05 0.56
C THR A 230 -1.91 -10.08 0.37
N THR A 231 -1.89 -8.96 1.09
CA THR A 231 -2.96 -7.94 1.01
C THR A 231 -2.88 -7.11 -0.27
N ILE A 232 -4.03 -6.72 -0.82
CA ILE A 232 -4.10 -5.86 -2.01
C ILE A 232 -4.04 -4.38 -1.61
N SER A 233 -4.98 -3.90 -0.80
CA SER A 233 -5.12 -2.47 -0.50
C SER A 233 -3.97 -1.92 0.35
N SER A 234 -3.70 -2.53 1.51
CA SER A 234 -2.70 -2.03 2.46
C SER A 234 -1.28 -2.03 1.90
N ASN A 235 -0.87 -3.10 1.21
CA ASN A 235 0.47 -3.16 0.62
C ASN A 235 0.69 -2.09 -0.46
N VAL A 236 -0.31 -1.85 -1.32
CA VAL A 236 -0.22 -0.82 -2.36
C VAL A 236 -0.10 0.57 -1.72
N ILE A 237 -0.94 0.87 -0.74
CA ILE A 237 -0.94 2.16 -0.04
C ILE A 237 0.37 2.36 0.73
N MET A 238 0.84 1.36 1.47
CA MET A 238 2.08 1.44 2.23
C MET A 238 3.30 1.59 1.32
N THR A 239 3.38 0.79 0.26
CA THR A 239 4.46 0.87 -0.73
C THR A 239 4.49 2.26 -1.38
N LYS A 240 3.33 2.78 -1.81
CA LYS A 240 3.22 4.14 -2.34
C LYS A 240 3.70 5.19 -1.35
N ASN A 241 3.21 5.13 -0.12
CA ASN A 241 3.54 6.12 0.92
C ASN A 241 5.03 6.09 1.31
N ALA A 242 5.67 4.92 1.16
CA ALA A 242 7.10 4.72 1.35
C ALA A 242 7.94 5.11 0.11
N LEU A 243 7.33 5.65 -0.95
CA LEU A 243 7.97 5.99 -2.23
C LEU A 243 8.48 4.77 -3.03
N GLY A 244 7.91 3.59 -2.78
CA GLY A 244 8.22 2.34 -3.48
C GLY A 244 7.42 2.11 -4.76
N ASN A 245 7.61 0.94 -5.39
CA ASN A 245 6.94 0.57 -6.64
C ASN A 245 5.50 0.08 -6.38
N GLU A 246 4.52 1.00 -6.42
CA GLU A 246 3.10 0.70 -6.15
C GLU A 246 2.47 -0.25 -7.19
N TYR A 247 2.93 -0.21 -8.44
CA TYR A 247 2.41 -1.05 -9.52
C TYR A 247 2.84 -2.50 -9.35
N ALA A 248 4.10 -2.70 -8.98
CA ALA A 248 4.66 -4.01 -8.73
C ALA A 248 4.07 -4.66 -7.47
N ALA A 249 3.77 -3.84 -6.44
CA ALA A 249 3.02 -4.28 -5.26
C ALA A 249 1.59 -4.72 -5.62
N LEU A 250 0.89 -3.93 -6.45
CA LEU A 250 -0.45 -4.27 -6.92
C LEU A 250 -0.46 -5.58 -7.71
N LEU A 251 0.45 -5.75 -8.67
CA LEU A 251 0.56 -6.97 -9.49
C LEU A 251 0.81 -8.21 -8.62
N ASN A 252 1.75 -8.15 -7.68
CA ASN A 252 2.04 -9.27 -6.79
C ASN A 252 0.91 -9.60 -5.84
N ALA A 253 0.17 -8.59 -5.39
CA ALA A 253 -0.99 -8.84 -4.55
C ALA A 253 -2.07 -9.62 -5.31
N ILE A 254 -2.31 -9.29 -6.58
CA ILE A 254 -3.26 -10.03 -7.42
C ILE A 254 -2.77 -11.45 -7.66
N LEU A 255 -1.52 -11.60 -8.14
CA LEU A 255 -0.93 -12.90 -8.42
C LEU A 255 -0.94 -13.79 -7.17
N GLY A 256 -0.58 -13.24 -6.01
CA GLY A 256 -0.60 -13.98 -4.76
C GLY A 256 -1.99 -14.36 -4.30
N ASN A 257 -3.00 -13.51 -4.48
CA ASN A 257 -4.37 -13.87 -4.15
C ASN A 257 -4.92 -14.97 -5.08
N ILE A 258 -4.60 -14.93 -6.38
CA ILE A 258 -5.01 -15.99 -7.32
C ILE A 258 -4.28 -17.30 -7.00
N LEU A 259 -2.96 -17.28 -6.83
CA LEU A 259 -2.17 -18.47 -6.50
C LEU A 259 -2.54 -19.04 -5.13
N GLY A 260 -2.80 -18.16 -4.16
CA GLY A 260 -3.18 -18.54 -2.82
C GLY A 260 -4.45 -19.38 -2.76
N ILE A 261 -5.42 -19.14 -3.64
CA ILE A 261 -6.67 -19.93 -3.70
C ILE A 261 -6.37 -21.42 -3.83
N PHE A 262 -5.30 -21.77 -4.56
CA PHE A 262 -4.87 -23.16 -4.74
C PHE A 262 -3.82 -23.55 -3.68
N LEU A 263 -2.79 -22.73 -3.51
CA LEU A 263 -1.62 -23.09 -2.73
C LEU A 263 -1.87 -23.06 -1.21
N SER A 264 -2.66 -22.09 -0.71
CA SER A 264 -2.96 -21.98 0.72
C SER A 264 -3.70 -23.20 1.28
N PRO A 265 -4.84 -23.65 0.72
CA PRO A 265 -5.49 -24.87 1.21
C PRO A 265 -4.63 -26.12 0.99
N ALA A 266 -3.83 -26.19 -0.08
CA ALA A 266 -2.91 -27.31 -0.29
C ALA A 266 -1.86 -27.38 0.83
N MET A 267 -1.25 -26.26 1.19
CA MET A 267 -0.29 -26.15 2.29
C MET A 267 -0.92 -26.48 3.64
N ILE A 268 -2.10 -25.95 3.93
CA ILE A 268 -2.81 -26.22 5.18
C ILE A 268 -3.12 -27.72 5.31
N LEU A 269 -3.72 -28.33 4.28
CA LEU A 269 -4.02 -29.77 4.30
C LEU A 269 -2.76 -30.64 4.36
N PHE A 270 -1.64 -30.17 3.78
CA PHE A 270 -0.35 -30.85 3.92
C PHE A 270 0.16 -30.82 5.36
N PHE A 271 0.16 -29.65 6.01
CA PHE A 271 0.59 -29.51 7.40
C PHE A 271 -0.34 -30.23 8.40
N MET A 272 -1.63 -30.36 8.07
CA MET A 272 -2.60 -31.12 8.86
C MET A 272 -2.31 -32.62 8.94
N LYS A 273 -1.46 -33.18 8.07
CA LYS A 273 -1.08 -34.60 8.14
C LYS A 273 -0.24 -34.94 9.37
N ASN A 274 0.28 -33.95 10.08
CA ASN A 274 1.03 -34.16 11.31
C ASN A 274 0.08 -34.58 12.44
N SER A 275 0.46 -35.62 13.19
CA SER A 275 -0.36 -36.20 14.27
C SER A 275 -0.71 -35.21 15.39
N MET A 276 0.03 -34.12 15.52
CA MET A 276 -0.32 -33.03 16.43
C MET A 276 -1.72 -32.47 16.19
N PHE A 277 -2.20 -32.49 14.94
CA PHE A 277 -3.47 -31.90 14.52
C PHE A 277 -4.57 -32.94 14.27
N ASP A 278 -4.37 -34.20 14.67
CA ASP A 278 -5.35 -35.28 14.47
C ASP A 278 -6.71 -35.00 15.14
N TYR A 279 -6.76 -34.18 16.20
CA TYR A 279 -8.03 -33.79 16.83
C TYR A 279 -8.84 -32.76 16.02
N LEU A 280 -8.20 -32.06 15.07
CA LEU A 280 -8.85 -31.12 14.13
C LEU A 280 -9.23 -31.82 12.81
N SER A 281 -8.49 -32.89 12.48
CA SER A 281 -8.83 -33.80 11.39
C SER A 281 -9.96 -34.70 11.90
N ASN A 282 -11.19 -34.57 11.41
CA ASN A 282 -12.31 -35.44 11.79
C ASN A 282 -12.12 -36.87 11.23
N THR A 283 -11.01 -37.56 11.53
CA THR A 283 -10.62 -38.88 11.02
C THR A 283 -11.42 -40.03 11.63
N ASN A 284 -12.19 -39.80 12.68
CA ASN A 284 -13.02 -40.83 13.31
C ASN A 284 -14.38 -41.06 12.62
N ASN A 285 -14.75 -40.24 11.63
CA ASN A 285 -15.93 -40.46 10.80
C ASN A 285 -15.48 -40.52 9.33
N GLU A 286 -15.58 -41.69 8.70
CA GLU A 286 -15.27 -41.93 7.27
C GLU A 286 -15.99 -40.96 6.29
N LYS A 287 -16.97 -40.18 6.77
CA LYS A 287 -17.77 -39.23 6.00
C LYS A 287 -17.20 -37.80 5.88
N GLN A 288 -16.09 -37.45 6.53
CA GLN A 288 -15.60 -36.05 6.45
C GLN A 288 -14.08 -35.92 6.36
N LYS A 289 -13.48 -36.66 5.44
CA LYS A 289 -12.14 -36.32 4.93
C LYS A 289 -12.24 -34.90 4.34
N LEU A 290 -11.40 -33.97 4.80
CA LEU A 290 -11.33 -32.62 4.22
C LEU A 290 -10.97 -32.74 2.75
N ASP A 291 -11.97 -32.64 1.88
CA ASP A 291 -11.81 -32.77 0.45
C ASP A 291 -11.25 -31.47 -0.13
N TYR A 292 -9.98 -31.52 -0.55
CA TYR A 292 -9.33 -30.42 -1.24
C TYR A 292 -10.18 -29.91 -2.42
N GLY A 293 -10.85 -30.82 -3.15
CA GLY A 293 -11.72 -30.46 -4.27
C GLY A 293 -12.87 -29.56 -3.83
N HIS A 294 -13.55 -29.91 -2.74
CA HIS A 294 -14.63 -29.09 -2.16
C HIS A 294 -14.13 -27.73 -1.66
N VAL A 295 -12.96 -27.67 -1.01
CA VAL A 295 -12.37 -26.42 -0.52
C VAL A 295 -12.04 -25.49 -1.68
N ILE A 296 -11.36 -26.00 -2.72
CA ILE A 296 -11.04 -25.25 -3.92
C ILE A 296 -12.32 -24.78 -4.62
N LYS A 297 -13.33 -25.65 -4.79
CA LYS A 297 -14.61 -25.26 -5.37
C LYS A 297 -15.25 -24.08 -4.63
N ASN A 298 -15.27 -24.13 -3.30
CA ASN A 298 -15.81 -23.03 -2.49
C ASN A 298 -15.02 -21.73 -2.64
N LEU A 299 -13.68 -21.80 -2.60
CA LEU A 299 -12.83 -20.63 -2.79
C LEU A 299 -12.93 -20.09 -4.23
N THR A 300 -13.04 -20.95 -5.23
CA THR A 300 -13.28 -20.54 -6.61
C THR A 300 -14.58 -19.77 -6.73
N LEU A 301 -15.67 -20.22 -6.10
CA LEU A 301 -16.97 -19.53 -6.16
C LEU A 301 -17.00 -18.23 -5.35
N THR A 302 -16.31 -18.16 -4.21
CA THR A 302 -16.38 -17.02 -3.29
C THR A 302 -15.31 -15.96 -3.50
N VAL A 303 -14.18 -16.34 -4.08
CA VAL A 303 -13.00 -15.49 -4.26
C VAL A 303 -12.69 -15.29 -5.74
N LEU A 304 -12.45 -16.39 -6.47
CA LEU A 304 -11.94 -16.32 -7.85
C LEU A 304 -12.99 -15.79 -8.83
N LEU A 305 -14.21 -16.32 -8.74
CA LEU A 305 -15.34 -15.96 -9.59
C LEU A 305 -15.69 -14.46 -9.49
N PRO A 306 -15.93 -13.87 -8.30
CA PRO A 306 -16.22 -12.45 -8.21
C PRO A 306 -15.04 -11.57 -8.67
N LEU A 307 -13.79 -11.99 -8.41
CA LEU A 307 -12.63 -11.30 -8.94
C LEU A 307 -12.63 -11.27 -10.47
N PHE A 308 -12.88 -12.41 -11.13
CA PHE A 308 -12.97 -12.49 -12.59
C PHE A 308 -14.14 -11.68 -13.15
N ILE A 309 -15.32 -11.74 -12.53
CA ILE A 309 -16.47 -10.94 -12.96
C ILE A 309 -16.14 -9.45 -12.86
N GLY A 310 -15.54 -9.00 -11.75
CA GLY A 310 -15.06 -7.63 -11.59
C GLY A 310 -14.05 -7.25 -12.68
N GLN A 311 -13.12 -8.14 -12.99
CA GLN A 311 -12.13 -7.91 -14.05
C GLN A 311 -12.77 -7.80 -15.45
N ILE A 312 -13.73 -8.66 -15.78
CA ILE A 312 -14.45 -8.62 -17.06
C ILE A 312 -15.22 -7.30 -17.19
N ILE A 313 -15.92 -6.88 -16.13
CA ILE A 313 -16.64 -5.59 -16.11
C ILE A 313 -15.67 -4.43 -16.29
N HIS A 314 -14.52 -4.43 -15.61
CA HIS A 314 -13.50 -3.41 -15.80
C HIS A 314 -12.95 -3.41 -17.23
N LEU A 315 -12.73 -4.58 -17.85
CA LEU A 315 -12.27 -4.68 -19.24
C LEU A 315 -13.30 -4.11 -20.23
N LEU A 316 -14.59 -4.38 -20.04
CA LEU A 316 -15.65 -3.94 -20.93
C LEU A 316 -15.99 -2.45 -20.77
N TRP A 317 -15.88 -1.88 -19.57
CA TRP A 317 -16.28 -0.51 -19.26
C TRP A 317 -15.20 0.31 -18.53
N ALA A 318 -13.93 0.11 -18.88
CA ALA A 318 -12.78 0.67 -18.17
C ALA A 318 -12.91 2.16 -17.81
N LYS A 319 -13.28 3.02 -18.78
CA LYS A 319 -13.44 4.47 -18.54
C LYS A 319 -14.51 4.76 -17.48
N LYS A 320 -15.70 4.19 -17.63
CA LYS A 320 -16.83 4.40 -16.72
C LYS A 320 -16.54 3.85 -15.32
N ILE A 321 -15.86 2.71 -15.22
CA ILE A 321 -15.46 2.14 -13.93
C ILE A 321 -14.38 2.99 -13.25
N MET A 322 -13.46 3.61 -13.99
CA MET A 322 -12.50 4.56 -13.42
C MET A 322 -13.20 5.76 -12.80
N ASP A 323 -14.21 6.33 -13.47
CA ASP A 323 -15.01 7.46 -12.94
C ASP A 323 -15.78 7.06 -11.67
N ILE A 324 -16.41 5.87 -11.69
CA ILE A 324 -17.15 5.33 -10.53
C ILE A 324 -16.19 5.03 -9.38
N ARG A 325 -15.01 4.48 -9.66
CA ARG A 325 -13.98 4.17 -8.66
C ARG A 325 -13.54 5.42 -7.91
N GLU A 326 -13.37 6.53 -8.62
CA GLU A 326 -13.00 7.82 -8.02
C GLU A 326 -14.14 8.38 -7.18
N LYS A 327 -15.39 8.30 -7.67
CA LYS A 327 -16.57 8.78 -6.94
C LYS A 327 -16.85 7.97 -5.66
N PHE A 328 -16.75 6.64 -5.73
CA PHE A 328 -17.15 5.73 -4.64
C PHE A 328 -15.99 5.18 -3.82
N HIS A 329 -14.75 5.58 -4.10
CA HIS A 329 -13.55 5.18 -3.35
C HIS A 329 -13.50 3.66 -3.07
N PHE A 330 -13.45 2.82 -4.12
CA PHE A 330 -13.54 1.34 -3.97
C PHE A 330 -12.62 0.73 -2.90
N SER A 331 -11.44 1.32 -2.67
CA SER A 331 -10.53 0.87 -1.61
C SER A 331 -11.14 1.04 -0.22
N GLU A 332 -11.85 2.14 0.04
CA GLU A 332 -12.51 2.40 1.32
C GLU A 332 -13.70 1.47 1.52
N LEU A 333 -14.49 1.23 0.46
CA LEU A 333 -15.60 0.30 0.51
C LEU A 333 -15.13 -1.15 0.80
N SER A 334 -14.04 -1.57 0.16
CA SER A 334 -13.40 -2.87 0.42
C SER A 334 -12.88 -2.95 1.86
N SER A 335 -12.25 -1.89 2.35
CA SER A 335 -11.81 -1.78 3.75
C SER A 335 -12.98 -1.82 4.76
N LEU A 336 -14.12 -1.19 4.46
CA LEU A 336 -15.33 -1.25 5.29
C LEU A 336 -15.93 -2.66 5.33
N ALA A 337 -15.96 -3.35 4.19
CA ALA A 337 -16.38 -4.75 4.12
C ALA A 337 -15.45 -5.65 4.96
N LEU A 338 -14.14 -5.39 4.94
CA LEU A 338 -13.17 -6.09 5.77
C LEU A 338 -13.37 -5.82 7.27
N LEU A 339 -13.64 -4.57 7.67
CA LEU A 339 -13.96 -4.22 9.07
C LEU A 339 -15.24 -4.92 9.55
N THR A 340 -16.27 -4.96 8.70
CA THR A 340 -17.52 -5.69 8.99
C THR A 340 -17.27 -7.18 9.19
N LEU A 341 -16.34 -7.75 8.41
CA LEU A 341 -15.94 -9.13 8.51
C LEU A 341 -15.18 -9.41 9.82
N VAL A 342 -14.25 -8.54 10.22
CA VAL A 342 -13.61 -8.59 11.55
C VAL A 342 -14.65 -8.54 12.66
N TRP A 343 -15.57 -7.57 12.60
CA TRP A 343 -16.65 -7.39 13.58
C TRP A 343 -17.46 -8.68 13.75
N SER A 344 -17.87 -9.33 12.66
CA SER A 344 -18.64 -10.58 12.71
C SER A 344 -17.88 -11.74 13.34
N VAL A 345 -16.57 -11.85 13.10
CA VAL A 345 -15.75 -12.88 13.73
C VAL A 345 -15.65 -12.64 15.24
N PHE A 346 -15.37 -11.41 15.67
CA PHE A 346 -15.36 -11.10 17.11
C PHE A 346 -16.72 -11.30 17.76
N CYS A 347 -17.82 -10.96 17.09
CA CYS A 347 -19.17 -11.25 17.59
C CYS A 347 -19.36 -12.75 17.86
N THR A 348 -18.88 -13.59 16.94
CA THR A 348 -18.90 -15.05 17.12
C THR A 348 -18.04 -15.44 18.32
N CYS A 349 -16.79 -14.99 18.41
CA CYS A 349 -15.87 -15.31 19.52
C CYS A 349 -16.40 -14.89 20.90
N PHE A 350 -17.00 -13.70 21.01
CA PHE A 350 -17.60 -13.23 22.25
C PHE A 350 -18.87 -14.00 22.60
N SER A 351 -19.73 -14.30 21.62
CA SER A 351 -20.97 -15.05 21.85
C SER A 351 -20.71 -16.52 22.23
N THR A 352 -19.67 -17.15 21.67
CA THR A 352 -19.32 -18.54 21.98
C THR A 352 -18.45 -18.67 23.23
N GLY A 353 -18.03 -17.55 23.83
CA GLY A 353 -17.12 -17.56 24.97
C GLY A 353 -15.73 -18.10 24.64
N SER A 354 -15.30 -18.02 23.37
CA SER A 354 -14.01 -18.55 22.90
C SER A 354 -12.80 -17.96 23.64
N PHE A 355 -12.90 -16.71 24.11
CA PHE A 355 -11.87 -16.09 24.94
C PHE A 355 -11.81 -16.61 26.38
N LYS A 356 -12.85 -17.31 26.86
CA LYS A 356 -12.82 -18.01 28.16
C LYS A 356 -12.13 -19.37 28.06
N THR A 357 -12.17 -19.99 26.88
CA THR A 357 -11.49 -21.27 26.60
C THR A 357 -10.01 -21.11 26.27
N ILE A 358 -9.58 -19.90 25.88
CA ILE A 358 -8.18 -19.55 25.67
C ILE A 358 -7.68 -18.80 26.91
N GLY A 359 -6.52 -19.18 27.45
CA GLY A 359 -5.90 -18.41 28.53
C GLY A 359 -5.44 -17.04 28.05
N THR A 360 -5.62 -15.98 28.85
CA THR A 360 -5.12 -14.64 28.51
C THR A 360 -3.61 -14.64 28.20
N GLN A 361 -2.86 -15.55 28.84
CA GLN A 361 -1.44 -15.77 28.57
C GLN A 361 -1.19 -16.21 27.12
N ASP A 362 -1.98 -17.14 26.58
CA ASP A 362 -1.83 -17.60 25.19
C ASP A 362 -2.07 -16.47 24.19
N LEU A 363 -3.00 -15.55 24.49
CA LEU A 363 -3.28 -14.39 23.65
C LEU A 363 -2.11 -13.40 23.61
N ILE A 364 -1.51 -13.12 24.78
CA ILE A 364 -0.35 -12.23 24.87
C ILE A 364 0.85 -12.84 24.14
N ILE A 365 1.08 -14.14 24.33
CA ILE A 365 2.15 -14.88 23.65
C ILE A 365 1.91 -14.87 22.14
N LEU A 366 0.67 -15.11 21.69
CA LEU A 366 0.30 -15.05 20.28
C LEU A 366 0.62 -13.67 19.67
N MET A 367 0.17 -12.59 20.29
CA MET A 367 0.45 -11.22 19.82
C MET A 367 1.96 -10.95 19.74
N LEU A 368 2.73 -11.39 20.73
CA LEU A 368 4.17 -11.22 20.72
C LEU A 368 4.84 -12.02 19.59
N ILE A 369 4.38 -13.25 19.34
CA ILE A 369 4.91 -14.09 18.26
C ILE A 369 4.54 -13.51 16.89
N ASP A 370 3.30 -13.10 16.67
CA ASP A 370 2.84 -12.48 15.41
C ASP A 370 3.65 -11.21 15.09
N LEU A 371 3.86 -10.35 16.09
CA LEU A 371 4.71 -9.17 16.02
C LEU A 371 6.14 -9.52 15.59
N VAL A 372 6.75 -10.52 16.25
CA VAL A 372 8.11 -10.96 15.95
C VAL A 372 8.20 -11.56 14.55
N ILE A 373 7.24 -12.41 14.15
CA ILE A 373 7.16 -13.00 12.81
C ILE A 373 7.14 -11.90 11.75
N TYR A 374 6.24 -10.91 11.89
CA TYR A 374 6.12 -9.83 10.91
C TYR A 374 7.41 -8.99 10.82
N LEU A 375 7.95 -8.56 11.96
CA LEU A 375 9.18 -7.76 12.01
C LEU A 375 10.38 -8.54 11.46
N PHE A 376 10.51 -9.81 11.82
CA PHE A 376 11.58 -10.68 11.34
C PHE A 376 11.50 -10.84 9.82
N PHE A 377 10.35 -11.25 9.26
CA PHE A 377 10.24 -11.48 7.83
C PHE A 377 10.35 -10.21 7.00
N SER A 378 9.71 -9.11 7.42
CA SER A 378 9.86 -7.83 6.72
C SER A 378 11.31 -7.35 6.73
N SER A 379 11.98 -7.33 7.89
CA SER A 379 13.37 -6.88 7.99
C SER A 379 14.34 -7.81 7.25
N PHE A 380 14.18 -9.12 7.40
CA PHE A 380 15.03 -10.13 6.76
C PHE A 380 14.95 -10.03 5.23
N ILE A 381 13.73 -9.93 4.68
CA ILE A 381 13.52 -9.82 3.23
C ILE A 381 14.06 -8.49 2.71
N PHE A 382 13.86 -7.39 3.46
CA PHE A 382 14.45 -6.10 3.09
C PHE A 382 15.98 -6.20 2.98
N ILE A 383 16.65 -6.74 4.00
CA ILE A 383 18.10 -6.94 4.00
C ILE A 383 18.53 -7.82 2.82
N LEU A 384 17.85 -8.94 2.61
CA LEU A 384 18.14 -9.89 1.52
C LEU A 384 18.08 -9.21 0.14
N THR A 385 17.07 -8.35 -0.09
CA THR A 385 16.93 -7.63 -1.37
C THR A 385 18.00 -6.55 -1.58
N ARG A 386 18.75 -6.18 -0.54
CA ARG A 386 19.81 -5.16 -0.60
C ARG A 386 21.22 -5.72 -0.56
N LEU A 387 21.39 -7.04 -0.45
CA LEU A 387 22.71 -7.67 -0.54
C LEU A 387 23.31 -7.49 -1.94
N PRO A 388 24.62 -7.19 -2.06
CA PRO A 388 25.27 -6.91 -3.34
C PRO A 388 25.58 -8.21 -4.11
N ILE A 389 24.55 -8.96 -4.47
CA ILE A 389 24.67 -10.22 -5.21
C ILE A 389 24.50 -9.91 -6.71
N PRO A 390 25.42 -10.34 -7.60
CA PRO A 390 25.45 -9.94 -9.02
C PRO A 390 24.17 -10.23 -9.83
N TYR A 391 23.32 -11.14 -9.37
CA TYR A 391 22.07 -11.54 -10.02
C TYR A 391 20.80 -11.14 -9.25
N TRP A 392 20.96 -10.42 -8.13
CA TRP A 392 19.89 -10.04 -7.19
C TRP A 392 19.86 -8.51 -6.99
N GLN A 393 19.93 -7.76 -8.09
CA GLN A 393 19.94 -6.30 -8.04
C GLN A 393 18.51 -5.77 -8.18
N PHE A 394 17.87 -5.51 -7.05
CA PHE A 394 16.57 -4.85 -6.99
C PHE A 394 16.74 -3.34 -6.76
N SER A 395 15.91 -2.54 -7.44
CA SER A 395 15.85 -1.11 -7.16
C SER A 395 15.37 -0.84 -5.73
N GLU A 396 15.70 0.32 -5.17
CA GLU A 396 15.21 0.72 -3.84
C GLU A 396 13.69 0.64 -3.75
N LYS A 397 13.01 1.05 -4.82
CA LYS A 397 11.55 1.05 -4.90
C LYS A 397 10.97 -0.37 -4.93
N ASP A 398 11.66 -1.29 -5.60
CA ASP A 398 11.27 -2.70 -5.68
C ASP A 398 11.55 -3.42 -4.37
N SER A 399 12.66 -3.14 -3.69
CA SER A 399 12.96 -3.69 -2.36
C SER A 399 11.84 -3.40 -1.35
N ILE A 400 11.30 -2.17 -1.37
CA ILE A 400 10.16 -1.79 -0.53
C ILE A 400 8.90 -2.61 -0.89
N ALA A 401 8.62 -2.75 -2.18
CA ALA A 401 7.48 -3.54 -2.64
C ALA A 401 7.61 -5.03 -2.26
N ILE A 402 8.81 -5.62 -2.42
CA ILE A 402 9.10 -7.01 -2.01
C ILE A 402 8.89 -7.18 -0.52
N MET A 403 9.42 -6.25 0.28
CA MET A 403 9.32 -6.29 1.74
C MET A 403 7.86 -6.37 2.21
N PHE A 404 7.04 -5.39 1.79
CA PHE A 404 5.63 -5.34 2.20
C PHE A 404 4.82 -6.50 1.62
N CYS A 405 5.01 -6.83 0.35
CA CYS A 405 4.20 -7.88 -0.29
C CYS A 405 4.54 -9.28 0.22
N SER A 406 5.79 -9.54 0.60
CA SER A 406 6.19 -10.87 1.04
C SER A 406 5.79 -11.15 2.49
N ALA A 407 5.92 -10.16 3.39
CA ALA A 407 5.62 -10.34 4.81
C ALA A 407 4.10 -10.28 5.09
N SER A 408 3.35 -9.46 4.39
CA SER A 408 1.94 -9.21 4.73
C SER A 408 1.01 -10.38 4.40
N LYS A 409 -0.02 -10.56 5.23
CA LYS A 409 -1.03 -11.63 5.14
C LYS A 409 -2.44 -11.07 5.03
N THR A 410 -3.25 -11.71 4.19
CA THR A 410 -4.60 -11.25 3.86
C THR A 410 -5.67 -11.91 4.72
N LEU A 411 -6.36 -11.07 5.48
CA LEU A 411 -7.44 -11.50 6.37
C LEU A 411 -8.64 -12.07 5.60
N ALA A 412 -9.03 -11.43 4.48
CA ALA A 412 -10.21 -11.85 3.70
C ALA A 412 -10.06 -13.28 3.17
N MET A 413 -8.90 -13.62 2.62
CA MET A 413 -8.66 -14.97 2.11
C MET A 413 -8.54 -15.99 3.24
N GLY A 414 -7.86 -15.66 4.34
CA GLY A 414 -7.75 -16.58 5.47
C GLY A 414 -9.10 -16.95 6.06
N ILE A 415 -10.00 -15.98 6.23
CA ILE A 415 -11.36 -16.26 6.72
C ILE A 415 -12.16 -17.07 5.70
N SER A 416 -11.96 -16.83 4.40
CA SER A 416 -12.58 -17.65 3.34
C SER A 416 -12.10 -19.11 3.41
N VAL A 417 -10.81 -19.34 3.65
CA VAL A 417 -10.23 -20.67 3.80
C VAL A 417 -10.76 -21.36 5.06
N ILE A 418 -10.80 -20.66 6.20
CA ILE A 418 -11.34 -21.21 7.45
C ILE A 418 -12.81 -21.59 7.28
N ASN A 419 -13.63 -20.72 6.68
CA ASN A 419 -15.04 -21.01 6.43
C ASN A 419 -15.22 -22.18 5.44
N ALA A 420 -14.37 -22.29 4.42
CA ALA A 420 -14.41 -23.41 3.49
C ALA A 420 -14.05 -24.75 4.14
N LEU A 421 -13.14 -24.75 5.13
CA LEU A 421 -12.71 -25.93 5.87
C LEU A 421 -13.66 -26.31 7.02
N TYR A 422 -14.13 -25.34 7.80
CA TYR A 422 -14.80 -25.55 9.09
C TYR A 422 -16.15 -24.84 9.25
N GLY A 423 -16.59 -24.06 8.25
CA GLY A 423 -17.78 -23.20 8.37
C GLY A 423 -19.09 -23.97 8.60
N ASN A 424 -19.17 -25.23 8.17
CA ASN A 424 -20.36 -26.07 8.31
C ASN A 424 -20.34 -26.97 9.54
N THR A 425 -19.21 -27.08 10.25
CA THR A 425 -19.01 -28.08 11.32
C THR A 425 -19.00 -27.45 12.70
N ASN A 426 -18.20 -26.41 12.92
CA ASN A 426 -18.05 -25.81 14.24
C ASN A 426 -17.76 -24.30 14.17
N GLN A 427 -18.78 -23.52 14.54
CA GLN A 427 -18.73 -22.06 14.50
C GLN A 427 -17.79 -21.49 15.55
N ALA A 428 -17.69 -22.12 16.73
CA ALA A 428 -16.76 -21.71 17.79
C ALA A 428 -15.30 -21.94 17.38
N LEU A 429 -15.03 -23.06 16.69
CA LEU A 429 -13.72 -23.36 16.12
C LEU A 429 -13.33 -22.34 15.04
N THR A 430 -14.26 -21.96 14.16
CA THR A 430 -14.04 -20.95 13.13
C THR A 430 -13.57 -19.61 13.72
N GLY A 431 -14.16 -19.17 14.83
CA GLY A 431 -13.74 -17.97 15.54
C GLY A 431 -12.34 -18.08 16.14
N LEU A 432 -12.04 -19.20 16.81
CA LEU A 432 -10.73 -19.48 17.41
C LEU A 432 -9.61 -19.51 16.36
N LEU A 433 -9.83 -20.20 15.24
CA LEU A 433 -8.86 -20.30 14.14
C LEU A 433 -8.61 -18.97 13.44
N SER A 434 -9.58 -18.05 13.47
CA SER A 434 -9.45 -16.73 12.85
C SER A 434 -8.65 -15.75 13.71
N LEU A 435 -8.40 -16.06 14.99
CA LEU A 435 -7.83 -15.11 15.93
C LEU A 435 -6.38 -14.71 15.61
N PRO A 436 -5.43 -15.64 15.35
CA PRO A 436 -4.08 -15.28 14.89
C PRO A 436 -4.08 -14.42 13.64
N LEU A 437 -4.93 -14.74 12.67
CA LEU A 437 -5.04 -14.01 11.41
C LEU A 437 -5.49 -12.55 11.63
N ILE A 438 -6.43 -12.32 12.53
CA ILE A 438 -6.92 -10.98 12.86
C ILE A 438 -5.85 -10.18 13.60
N MET A 439 -5.18 -10.78 14.59
CA MET A 439 -4.13 -10.12 15.37
C MET A 439 -2.95 -9.75 14.47
N TYR A 440 -2.44 -10.69 13.68
CA TYR A 440 -1.41 -10.44 12.68
C TYR A 440 -1.80 -9.33 11.71
N HIS A 441 -3.05 -9.32 11.22
CA HIS A 441 -3.52 -8.29 10.29
C HIS A 441 -3.56 -6.89 10.94
N ALA A 442 -3.90 -6.79 12.22
CA ALA A 442 -3.87 -5.52 12.94
C ALA A 442 -2.44 -5.03 13.15
N GLU A 443 -1.56 -5.92 13.61
CA GLU A 443 -0.17 -5.63 13.92
C GLU A 443 0.61 -5.22 12.67
N GLN A 444 0.48 -5.96 11.55
CA GLN A 444 1.15 -5.60 10.29
C GLN A 444 0.77 -4.20 9.79
N LEU A 445 -0.46 -3.73 10.06
CA LEU A 445 -0.89 -2.40 9.63
C LEU A 445 -0.25 -1.30 10.47
N ILE A 446 -0.16 -1.51 11.79
CA ILE A 446 0.49 -0.59 12.71
C ILE A 446 1.99 -0.52 12.42
N ILE A 447 2.65 -1.67 12.38
CA ILE A 447 4.10 -1.76 12.18
C ILE A 447 4.45 -1.29 10.76
N GLY A 448 3.67 -1.71 9.76
CA GLY A 448 3.88 -1.27 8.38
C GLY A 448 3.78 0.25 8.23
N ALA A 449 2.85 0.90 8.93
CA ALA A 449 2.77 2.36 8.96
C ALA A 449 4.02 3.03 9.58
N ILE A 450 4.64 2.41 10.58
CA ILE A 450 5.92 2.87 11.15
C ILE A 450 7.05 2.67 10.13
N GLN A 451 7.13 1.48 9.52
CA GLN A 451 8.14 1.16 8.50
C GLN A 451 8.05 2.11 7.29
N VAL A 452 6.85 2.53 6.89
CA VAL A 452 6.64 3.53 5.82
C VAL A 452 7.40 4.83 6.12
N VAL A 453 7.36 5.33 7.36
CA VAL A 453 8.06 6.57 7.72
C VAL A 453 9.57 6.38 7.64
N LEU A 454 10.08 5.26 8.16
CA LEU A 454 11.50 4.93 8.14
C LEU A 454 12.03 4.78 6.71
N LEU A 455 11.32 4.04 5.86
CA LEU A 455 11.69 3.81 4.47
C LEU A 455 11.60 5.08 3.62
N LYS A 456 10.58 5.92 3.86
CA LYS A 456 10.45 7.22 3.18
C LYS A 456 11.64 8.13 3.51
N ASN A 457 12.05 8.19 4.78
CA ASN A 457 13.22 8.97 5.19
C ASN A 457 14.50 8.39 4.60
N TRP A 458 14.63 7.06 4.57
CA TRP A 458 15.76 6.38 3.93
C TRP A 458 15.90 6.72 2.44
N ILE A 459 14.81 6.68 1.67
CA ILE A 459 14.82 7.09 0.25
C ILE A 459 15.21 8.56 0.10
N LYS A 460 14.63 9.45 0.92
CA LYS A 460 14.92 10.89 0.86
C LYS A 460 16.39 11.20 1.15
N ASN A 461 16.97 10.57 2.16
CA ASN A 461 18.38 10.76 2.49
C ASN A 461 19.29 10.31 1.35
N LYS A 462 19.00 9.16 0.73
CA LYS A 462 19.74 8.68 -0.44
C LYS A 462 19.66 9.64 -1.63
N LEU A 463 18.48 10.23 -1.86
CA LEU A 463 18.31 11.22 -2.94
C LEU A 463 19.16 12.46 -2.66
N LYS A 464 19.22 12.93 -1.40
CA LYS A 464 20.08 14.05 -0.98
C LYS A 464 21.56 13.75 -1.15
N ASP A 465 21.99 12.55 -0.76
CA ASP A 465 23.39 12.12 -0.91
C ASP A 465 23.79 12.09 -2.39
N ASN A 466 22.93 11.55 -3.27
CA ASN A 466 23.18 11.51 -4.71
C ASN A 466 23.24 12.91 -5.34
N THR A 467 22.37 13.84 -4.93
CA THR A 467 22.42 15.24 -5.41
C THR A 467 23.67 15.96 -4.91
N ASN A 468 24.10 15.70 -3.67
CA ASN A 468 25.32 16.29 -3.13
C ASN A 468 26.57 15.79 -3.88
N ILE A 469 26.64 14.49 -4.18
CA ILE A 469 27.73 13.89 -4.99
C ILE A 469 27.75 14.47 -6.41
N GLN A 470 26.59 14.63 -7.05
CA GLN A 470 26.53 15.26 -8.38
C GLN A 470 26.97 16.72 -8.35
N SER A 471 26.61 17.47 -7.31
CA SER A 471 27.03 18.88 -7.16
C SER A 471 28.53 19.03 -6.87
N THR A 472 29.14 18.08 -6.14
CA THR A 472 30.59 18.07 -5.89
C THR A 472 31.36 17.70 -7.16
N ASN A 473 30.92 16.69 -7.91
CA ASN A 473 31.53 16.34 -9.19
C ASN A 473 31.38 17.45 -10.25
N GLU A 474 30.24 18.15 -10.31
CA GLU A 474 30.07 19.33 -11.20
C GLU A 474 30.99 20.49 -10.80
N ASN A 475 31.32 20.63 -9.51
CA ASN A 475 32.23 21.67 -9.03
C ASN A 475 33.70 21.30 -9.26
N GLU A 476 34.09 20.03 -9.05
CA GLU A 476 35.44 19.53 -9.34
C GLU A 476 35.78 19.63 -10.83
N VAL A 477 34.86 19.24 -11.72
CA VAL A 477 35.05 19.38 -13.18
C VAL A 477 35.18 20.85 -13.58
N LYS A 478 34.47 21.78 -12.93
CA LYS A 478 34.62 23.21 -13.19
C LYS A 478 35.93 23.79 -12.65
N THR A 479 36.45 23.32 -11.53
CA THR A 479 37.77 23.72 -11.04
C THR A 479 38.89 23.19 -11.94
N ASP A 480 38.77 21.96 -12.44
CA ASP A 480 39.75 21.40 -13.39
C ASP A 480 39.71 22.14 -14.74
N GLU A 481 38.52 22.50 -15.26
CA GLU A 481 38.41 23.34 -16.46
C GLU A 481 38.95 24.77 -16.24
N LEU A 482 38.81 25.35 -15.05
CA LEU A 482 39.36 26.67 -14.71
C LEU A 482 40.88 26.65 -14.48
N GLU A 483 41.46 25.54 -14.01
CA GLU A 483 42.91 25.36 -13.91
C GLU A 483 43.55 25.10 -15.28
N ILE A 484 42.86 24.41 -16.20
CA ILE A 484 43.36 24.17 -17.57
C ILE A 484 43.33 25.45 -18.43
N ILE A 485 42.45 26.42 -18.14
CA ILE A 485 42.35 27.69 -18.88
C ILE A 485 43.36 28.74 -18.38
N ASN A 486 44.02 28.53 -17.24
CA ASN A 486 45.01 29.47 -16.67
C ASN A 486 46.48 29.05 -16.86
N VAL A 487 46.78 28.11 -17.75
CA VAL A 487 48.16 27.78 -18.13
C VAL A 487 48.42 28.17 -19.59
N GLU A 488 49.12 29.30 -19.70
CA GLU A 488 49.91 29.88 -20.80
C GLU A 488 49.26 30.85 -21.82
N PRO A 489 50.03 31.91 -22.22
CA PRO A 489 51.29 32.44 -21.65
C PRO A 489 51.10 33.75 -20.86
#